data_AF-A0A9E5HUN7-F1
#
_entry.id   AF-A0A9E5HUN7-F1
#
_cell.length_a   1.000
_cell.length_b   1.000
_cell.length_c   1.000
_cell.angle_alpha   90.00
_cell.angle_beta   90.00
_cell.angle_gamma   90.00
#
_symmetry.space_group_name_H-M   'P 1'
#
loop_
_entity.id
_entity.type
_entity.pdbx_description
1 polymer ?
#
loop_
_entity_poly.entity_id
_entity_poly.type
_entity_poly.pdbx_seq_one_letter_code
_entity_poly.pdbx_strand_id
1 'polypeptide(L)'
;MVRPLINIIGSVFTIITLGAIGFAITIGAVFWIYGRDLPSHESLSQYKPPTISRIYSVEGQIIDEFARERRLFTPANEIPNSVKNAFISAEDKNFYSHPGYDVRGIISAVVDAVRSGGQVVRGASTITQQVMKNFLLDGSRQAERKIKEIILATRIENTLPKNKILELYLNEIFLGQNSYGVTAAAQTYFNKTLDQLAPHEAAFLAALPKAPSKFHPVRKKDRLLERRNYVLREMWQNGYLTEIEYKSELNMPLKSVQNGDFTSFKSTLPPRDYFTDEIRRQLSRNFGEEEFFTSGMTVRATLDPEMQSVAAIALQRALETYDRRQGVWRGTGLKLTDDQMVSWRNALAELPLSRKINLDGQWFPAVVLGFKGNSAIIGIEGVPDDPRGHYISFKDVTWAHKK
;
A
#
# COMPACT_ATOMS: atom_id res chain seq x y z
N MET A 1 52.90 49.31 17.15
CA MET A 1 51.58 48.65 17.26
C MET A 1 51.28 47.66 16.12
N VAL A 2 51.82 47.80 14.90
CA VAL A 2 51.45 46.94 13.75
C VAL A 2 51.82 45.45 13.92
N ARG A 3 53.02 45.13 14.44
CA ARG A 3 53.51 43.73 14.60
C ARG A 3 52.55 42.78 15.33
N PRO A 4 52.02 43.08 16.54
CA PRO A 4 51.07 42.18 17.21
C PRO A 4 49.75 42.03 16.46
N LEU A 5 49.28 43.05 15.73
CA LEU A 5 48.06 42.95 14.91
C LEU A 5 48.25 41.95 13.75
N ILE A 6 49.39 42.02 13.05
CA ILE A 6 49.76 41.04 12.01
C ILE A 6 49.83 39.62 12.60
N ASN A 7 50.45 39.45 13.77
CA ASN A 7 50.54 38.15 14.42
C ASN A 7 49.16 37.58 14.79
N ILE A 8 48.23 38.42 15.31
CA ILE A 8 46.85 37.99 15.62
C ILE A 8 46.12 37.57 14.34
N ILE A 9 46.20 38.35 13.26
CA ILE A 9 45.56 38.03 11.97
C ILE A 9 46.15 36.73 11.40
N GLY A 10 47.48 36.55 11.47
CA GLY A 10 48.16 35.33 11.04
C GLY A 10 47.74 34.09 11.84
N SER A 11 47.61 34.21 13.17
CA SER A 11 47.10 33.14 14.02
C SER A 11 45.66 32.78 13.70
N VAL A 12 44.78 33.77 13.54
CA VAL A 12 43.36 33.54 13.17
C VAL A 12 43.26 32.88 11.79
N PHE A 13 44.00 33.36 10.79
CA PHE A 13 44.05 32.76 9.47
C PHE A 13 44.58 31.31 9.51
N THR A 14 45.61 31.05 10.31
CA THR A 14 46.17 29.70 10.49
C THR A 14 45.16 28.76 11.15
N ILE A 15 44.44 29.20 12.18
CA ILE A 15 43.38 28.42 12.85
C ILE A 15 42.23 28.12 11.88
N ILE A 16 41.78 29.11 11.10
CA ILE A 16 40.73 28.92 10.09
C ILE A 16 41.20 27.93 9.01
N THR A 17 42.44 28.05 8.54
CA THR A 17 43.00 27.19 7.47
C THR A 17 43.18 25.75 7.96
N LEU A 18 43.76 25.54 9.14
CA LEU A 18 43.88 24.20 9.75
C LEU A 18 42.50 23.59 10.07
N GLY A 19 41.55 24.41 10.53
CA GLY A 19 40.16 23.98 10.74
C GLY A 19 39.48 23.53 9.44
N ALA A 20 39.65 24.29 8.35
CA ALA A 20 39.12 23.95 7.03
C ALA A 20 39.77 22.67 6.46
N ILE A 21 41.09 22.49 6.62
CA ILE A 21 41.80 21.28 6.21
C ILE A 21 41.34 20.07 7.04
N GLY A 22 41.25 20.19 8.36
CA GLY A 22 40.75 19.14 9.24
C GLY A 22 39.30 18.76 8.96
N PHE A 23 38.45 19.73 8.63
CA PHE A 23 37.07 19.52 8.21
C PHE A 23 36.99 18.80 6.84
N ALA A 24 37.81 19.21 5.86
CA ALA A 24 37.88 18.55 4.55
C ALA A 24 38.39 17.10 4.66
N ILE A 25 39.41 16.84 5.48
CA ILE A 25 39.90 15.48 5.79
C ILE A 25 38.80 14.67 6.49
N THR A 26 38.08 15.25 7.44
CA THR A 26 36.95 14.59 8.12
C THR A 26 35.84 14.21 7.13
N ILE A 27 35.45 15.11 6.23
CA ILE A 27 34.48 14.83 5.17
C ILE A 27 34.99 13.74 4.24
N GLY A 28 36.25 13.82 3.78
CA GLY A 28 36.86 12.80 2.94
C GLY A 28 36.89 11.41 3.60
N ALA A 29 37.19 11.35 4.89
CA ALA A 29 37.14 10.13 5.68
C ALA A 29 35.70 9.59 5.83
N VAL A 30 34.71 10.45 6.08
CA VAL A 30 33.29 10.05 6.14
C VAL A 30 32.80 9.50 4.80
N PHE A 31 33.09 10.19 3.69
CA PHE A 31 32.75 9.72 2.34
C PHE A 31 33.49 8.44 1.96
N TRP A 32 34.76 8.26 2.37
CA TRP A 32 35.46 7.00 2.12
C TRP A 32 34.96 5.85 2.99
N ILE A 33 34.72 6.04 4.28
CA ILE A 33 34.27 4.97 5.19
C ILE A 33 32.88 4.49 4.78
N TYR A 34 31.90 5.40 4.73
CA TYR A 34 30.52 5.04 4.45
C TYR A 34 30.23 4.86 2.96
N GLY A 35 31.22 5.04 2.08
CA GLY A 35 31.09 4.94 0.63
C GLY A 35 31.55 3.61 0.00
N ARG A 36 32.28 2.74 0.72
CA ARG A 36 32.89 1.54 0.12
C ARG A 36 31.84 0.51 -0.25
N ASP A 37 31.00 0.17 0.72
CA ASP A 37 30.01 -0.91 0.64
C ASP A 37 28.67 -0.45 0.03
N LEU A 38 28.65 0.72 -0.60
CA LEU A 38 27.47 1.30 -1.24
C LEU A 38 27.39 0.92 -2.72
N PRO A 39 26.20 0.55 -3.25
CA PRO A 39 25.99 0.18 -4.65
C PRO A 39 26.64 1.10 -5.69
N SER A 40 27.05 0.50 -6.81
CA SER A 40 27.54 1.23 -7.98
C SER A 40 26.39 1.93 -8.71
N HIS A 41 26.74 2.90 -9.56
CA HIS A 41 25.78 3.56 -10.44
C HIS A 41 25.11 2.57 -11.42
N GLU A 42 25.83 1.52 -11.84
CA GLU A 42 25.31 0.47 -12.72
C GLU A 42 24.20 -0.34 -12.04
N SER A 43 24.43 -0.80 -10.81
CA SER A 43 23.43 -1.53 -10.02
C SER A 43 22.16 -0.70 -9.78
N LEU A 44 22.30 0.62 -9.55
CA LEU A 44 21.16 1.54 -9.43
C LEU A 44 20.43 1.75 -10.77
N SER A 45 21.14 1.75 -11.90
CA SER A 45 20.54 1.90 -13.23
C SER A 45 19.79 0.66 -13.72
N GLN A 46 20.18 -0.53 -13.26
CA GLN A 46 19.60 -1.83 -13.66
C GLN A 46 18.50 -2.32 -12.70
N TYR A 47 18.21 -1.57 -11.62
CA TYR A 47 17.24 -1.97 -10.60
C TYR A 47 15.83 -2.15 -11.18
N LYS A 48 15.29 -3.36 -11.02
CA LYS A 48 13.89 -3.70 -11.31
C LYS A 48 13.15 -3.85 -9.97
N PRO A 49 12.17 -3.00 -9.64
CA PRO A 49 11.44 -3.12 -8.40
C PRO A 49 10.43 -4.28 -8.45
N PRO A 50 10.03 -4.84 -7.29
CA PRO A 50 8.98 -5.86 -7.22
C PRO A 50 7.67 -5.36 -7.82
N THR A 51 7.11 -6.04 -8.82
CA THR A 51 5.84 -5.67 -9.46
C THR A 51 4.82 -6.80 -9.42
N ILE A 52 3.54 -6.46 -9.58
CA ILE A 52 2.47 -7.44 -9.42
C ILE A 52 2.41 -8.42 -10.59
N SER A 53 2.29 -9.71 -10.28
CA SER A 53 1.98 -10.73 -11.27
C SER A 53 0.47 -10.74 -11.55
N ARG A 54 0.10 -10.72 -12.82
CA ARG A 54 -1.29 -10.71 -13.29
C ARG A 54 -1.62 -12.01 -14.02
N ILE A 55 -2.80 -12.55 -13.70
CA ILE A 55 -3.36 -13.70 -14.40
C ILE A 55 -4.51 -13.23 -15.28
N TYR A 56 -4.48 -13.66 -16.54
CA TYR A 56 -5.46 -13.34 -17.56
C TYR A 56 -6.17 -14.62 -18.04
N SER A 57 -7.45 -14.52 -18.42
CA SER A 57 -8.21 -15.61 -19.07
C SER A 57 -7.70 -15.88 -20.50
N VAL A 58 -8.29 -16.86 -21.18
CA VAL A 58 -7.99 -17.13 -22.59
C VAL A 58 -8.33 -15.92 -23.48
N GLU A 59 -9.37 -15.17 -23.12
CA GLU A 59 -9.87 -13.94 -23.78
C GLU A 59 -9.07 -12.68 -23.40
N GLY A 60 -8.15 -12.76 -22.43
CA GLY A 60 -7.35 -11.63 -21.98
C GLY A 60 -7.99 -10.77 -20.88
N GLN A 61 -9.07 -11.22 -20.23
CA GLN A 61 -9.61 -10.54 -19.04
C GLN A 61 -8.75 -10.83 -17.82
N ILE A 62 -8.49 -9.84 -16.94
CA ILE A 62 -7.76 -10.10 -15.68
C ILE A 62 -8.65 -10.93 -14.74
N ILE A 63 -8.18 -12.12 -14.38
CA ILE A 63 -8.88 -13.01 -13.43
C ILE A 63 -8.33 -12.90 -12.00
N ASP A 64 -7.05 -12.56 -11.83
CA ASP A 64 -6.46 -12.35 -10.50
C ASP A 64 -5.16 -11.52 -10.52
N GLU A 65 -4.78 -10.95 -9.37
CA GLU A 65 -3.50 -10.27 -9.13
C GLU A 65 -2.78 -10.88 -7.91
N PHE A 66 -1.53 -11.30 -8.09
CA PHE A 66 -0.66 -11.83 -7.03
C PHE A 66 0.55 -10.93 -6.82
N ALA A 67 0.75 -10.46 -5.59
CA ALA A 67 1.85 -9.57 -5.24
C ALA A 67 2.14 -9.61 -3.74
N ARG A 68 3.42 -9.49 -3.36
CA ARG A 68 3.81 -9.14 -1.98
C ARG A 68 3.55 -7.65 -1.74
N GLU A 69 4.12 -6.81 -2.60
CA GLU A 69 3.92 -5.36 -2.63
C GLU A 69 3.06 -4.98 -3.84
N ARG A 70 1.93 -4.28 -3.66
CA ARG A 70 1.10 -3.89 -4.82
C ARG A 70 1.72 -2.66 -5.52
N ARG A 71 2.68 -2.90 -6.40
CA ARG A 71 3.34 -1.89 -7.23
C ARG A 71 2.91 -1.97 -8.69
N LEU A 72 2.42 -0.85 -9.22
CA LEU A 72 2.12 -0.68 -10.64
C LEU A 72 3.13 0.30 -11.22
N PHE A 73 4.02 -0.20 -12.10
CA PHE A 73 5.01 0.67 -12.75
C PHE A 73 4.33 1.61 -13.76
N THR A 74 4.78 2.86 -13.81
CA THR A 74 4.37 3.86 -14.80
C THR A 74 5.55 4.79 -15.14
N PRO A 75 5.96 4.88 -16.42
CA PRO A 75 7.00 5.78 -16.89
C PRO A 75 6.75 7.26 -16.53
N ALA A 76 7.80 8.04 -16.28
CA ALA A 76 7.65 9.44 -15.86
C ALA A 76 7.08 10.37 -16.96
N ASN A 77 7.07 9.96 -18.23
CA ASN A 77 6.35 10.65 -19.29
C ASN A 77 4.82 10.42 -19.24
N GLU A 78 4.36 9.31 -18.67
CA GLU A 78 2.93 8.97 -18.52
C GLU A 78 2.33 9.50 -17.21
N ILE A 79 3.13 9.67 -16.15
CA ILE A 79 2.68 10.30 -14.91
C ILE A 79 2.29 11.78 -15.18
N PRO A 80 1.04 12.22 -14.93
CA PRO A 80 0.62 13.61 -15.19
C PRO A 80 1.37 14.62 -14.33
N ASN A 81 1.54 15.84 -14.87
CA ASN A 81 2.26 16.90 -14.17
C ASN A 81 1.52 17.36 -12.90
N SER A 82 0.18 17.30 -12.84
CA SER A 82 -0.60 17.54 -11.61
C SER A 82 -0.15 16.64 -10.45
N VAL A 83 0.06 15.35 -10.72
CA VAL A 83 0.56 14.36 -9.75
C VAL A 83 2.00 14.67 -9.36
N LYS A 84 2.91 14.86 -10.32
CA LYS A 84 4.31 15.24 -10.06
C LYS A 84 4.41 16.47 -9.16
N ASN A 85 3.68 17.53 -9.52
CA ASN A 85 3.72 18.82 -8.85
C ASN A 85 3.16 18.77 -7.43
N ALA A 86 2.19 17.88 -7.15
CA ALA A 86 1.68 17.63 -5.81
C ALA A 86 2.77 17.05 -4.90
N PHE A 87 3.46 15.99 -5.33
CA PHE A 87 4.55 15.36 -4.55
C PHE A 87 5.76 16.28 -4.39
N ILE A 88 6.19 16.95 -5.47
CA ILE A 88 7.26 17.96 -5.44
C ILE A 88 6.90 19.05 -4.43
N SER A 89 5.70 19.61 -4.46
CA SER A 89 5.29 20.66 -3.52
C SER A 89 5.17 20.17 -2.07
N ALA A 90 4.78 18.91 -1.85
CA ALA A 90 4.54 18.34 -0.53
C ALA A 90 5.82 17.98 0.26
N GLU A 91 6.88 17.61 -0.46
CA GLU A 91 8.08 16.96 0.09
C GLU A 91 9.39 17.65 -0.33
N ASP A 92 9.50 18.21 -1.54
CA ASP A 92 10.76 18.73 -2.08
C ASP A 92 10.56 19.79 -3.20
N LYS A 93 10.10 20.98 -2.84
CA LYS A 93 9.75 22.02 -3.82
C LYS A 93 10.93 22.53 -4.67
N ASN A 94 12.15 22.28 -4.21
CA ASN A 94 13.39 22.67 -4.89
C ASN A 94 13.95 21.55 -5.77
N PHE A 95 13.26 20.40 -5.90
CA PHE A 95 13.75 19.16 -6.50
C PHE A 95 14.58 19.32 -7.77
N TYR A 96 14.10 20.08 -8.76
CA TYR A 96 14.79 20.26 -10.04
C TYR A 96 16.06 21.14 -9.98
N SER A 97 16.29 21.85 -8.87
CA SER A 97 17.35 22.87 -8.75
C SER A 97 18.57 22.48 -7.91
N HIS A 98 18.46 21.44 -7.06
CA HIS A 98 19.54 21.02 -6.15
C HIS A 98 20.21 19.70 -6.60
N PRO A 99 21.49 19.43 -6.21
CA PRO A 99 22.19 18.19 -6.56
C PRO A 99 21.96 17.10 -5.50
N GLY A 100 20.74 16.57 -5.39
CA GLY A 100 20.39 15.52 -4.41
C GLY A 100 20.16 15.96 -2.95
N TYR A 101 20.61 17.15 -2.54
CA TYR A 101 20.38 17.71 -1.21
C TYR A 101 20.07 19.21 -1.26
N ASP A 102 19.02 19.66 -0.57
CA ASP A 102 18.69 21.08 -0.45
C ASP A 102 19.38 21.72 0.76
N VAL A 103 20.51 22.38 0.50
CA VAL A 103 21.28 23.15 1.51
C VAL A 103 20.42 24.26 2.14
N ARG A 104 19.56 24.93 1.36
CA ARG A 104 18.70 26.03 1.87
C ARG A 104 17.60 25.46 2.76
N GLY A 105 17.01 24.34 2.38
CA GLY A 105 16.03 23.60 3.19
C GLY A 105 16.63 23.10 4.51
N ILE A 106 17.84 22.54 4.48
CA ILE A 106 18.58 22.10 5.69
C ILE A 106 18.85 23.28 6.63
N ILE A 107 19.43 24.37 6.13
CA ILE A 107 19.70 25.58 6.95
C ILE A 107 18.40 26.14 7.53
N SER A 108 17.33 26.22 6.73
CA SER A 108 16.03 26.72 7.18
C SER A 108 15.45 25.85 8.30
N ALA A 109 15.48 24.52 8.14
CA ALA A 109 14.99 23.58 9.15
C ALA A 109 15.79 23.65 10.46
N VAL A 110 17.11 23.88 10.41
CA VAL A 110 17.95 24.11 11.59
C VAL A 110 17.59 25.43 12.27
N VAL A 111 17.41 26.52 11.52
CA VAL A 111 17.01 27.83 12.05
C VAL A 111 15.63 27.77 12.71
N ASP A 112 14.67 27.07 12.11
CA ASP A 112 13.34 26.84 12.68
C ASP A 112 13.39 26.00 13.96
N ALA A 113 14.21 24.93 13.99
CA ALA A 113 14.40 24.12 15.19
C ALA A 113 15.02 24.93 16.34
N VAL A 114 16.04 25.74 16.06
CA VAL A 114 16.66 26.63 17.08
C VAL A 114 15.66 27.67 17.59
N ARG A 115 14.94 28.36 16.69
CA ARG A 115 13.94 29.39 17.06
C ARG A 115 12.75 28.83 17.84
N SER A 116 12.38 27.58 17.63
CA SER A 116 11.28 26.90 18.33
C SER A 116 11.71 26.12 19.57
N GLY A 117 12.97 26.22 20.00
CA GLY A 117 13.48 25.43 21.14
C GLY A 117 13.37 23.91 20.93
N GLY A 118 13.43 23.46 19.67
CA GLY A 118 13.24 22.07 19.26
C GLY A 118 11.78 21.64 19.04
N GLN A 119 10.78 22.49 19.28
CA GLN A 119 9.36 22.13 19.13
C GLN A 119 8.94 21.93 17.66
N VAL A 120 9.57 22.65 16.71
CA VAL A 120 9.27 22.57 15.27
C VAL A 120 10.47 21.99 14.52
N VAL A 121 10.50 20.66 14.39
CA VAL A 121 11.47 19.96 13.55
C VAL A 121 10.86 19.73 12.16
N ARG A 122 11.24 20.56 11.18
CA ARG A 122 10.93 20.33 9.77
C ARG A 122 11.84 19.23 9.20
N GLY A 123 11.29 18.35 8.37
CA GLY A 123 12.08 17.34 7.66
C GLY A 123 12.78 17.97 6.46
N ALA A 124 14.10 17.87 6.39
CA ALA A 124 14.92 18.41 5.30
C ALA A 124 15.48 17.28 4.39
N SER A 125 14.66 16.25 4.12
CA SER A 125 15.05 15.11 3.27
C SER A 125 14.39 15.21 1.90
N THR A 126 15.22 15.41 0.87
CA THR A 126 14.84 15.54 -0.53
C THR A 126 14.24 14.25 -1.09
N ILE A 127 13.51 14.35 -2.21
CA ILE A 127 12.98 13.20 -2.95
C ILE A 127 14.11 12.20 -3.26
N THR A 128 15.25 12.67 -3.74
CA THR A 128 16.42 11.84 -4.06
C THR A 128 16.90 11.01 -2.85
N GLN A 129 16.94 11.60 -1.65
CA GLN A 129 17.27 10.88 -0.42
C GLN A 129 16.17 9.89 -0.02
N GLN A 130 14.89 10.25 -0.20
CA GLN A 130 13.78 9.34 0.06
C GLN A 130 13.80 8.11 -0.86
N VAL A 131 14.22 8.24 -2.13
CA VAL A 131 14.47 7.08 -3.02
C VAL A 131 15.57 6.21 -2.43
N MET A 132 16.76 6.77 -2.17
CA MET A 132 17.93 5.99 -1.73
C MET A 132 17.75 5.30 -0.38
N LYS A 133 16.91 5.85 0.50
CA LYS A 133 16.49 5.19 1.75
C LYS A 133 15.84 3.81 1.51
N ASN A 134 15.08 3.61 0.43
CA ASN A 134 14.46 2.32 0.13
C ASN A 134 15.45 1.28 -0.42
N PHE A 135 16.56 1.74 -1.04
CA PHE A 135 17.66 0.87 -1.50
C PHE A 135 18.58 0.47 -0.35
N LEU A 136 18.65 1.28 0.71
CA LEU A 136 19.43 1.03 1.93
C LEU A 136 18.68 0.10 2.89
N LEU A 137 18.52 -1.17 2.48
CA LEU A 137 17.97 -2.25 3.29
C LEU A 137 18.98 -2.77 4.34
N ASP A 138 19.60 -1.86 5.10
CA ASP A 138 20.58 -2.18 6.15
C ASP A 138 20.08 -1.89 7.57
N GLY A 139 20.55 -2.68 8.53
CA GLY A 139 20.26 -2.52 9.96
C GLY A 139 21.00 -1.35 10.62
N SER A 140 21.47 -0.36 9.84
CA SER A 140 22.38 0.67 10.33
C SER A 140 21.70 1.70 11.24
N ARG A 141 22.54 2.39 12.04
CA ARG A 141 22.09 3.45 12.95
C ARG A 141 21.55 4.63 12.13
N GLN A 142 20.53 5.32 12.62
CA GLN A 142 19.81 6.33 11.83
C GLN A 142 20.72 7.43 11.25
N ALA A 143 21.74 7.88 12.00
CA ALA A 143 22.71 8.88 11.53
C ALA A 143 23.65 8.33 10.44
N GLU A 144 24.11 7.08 10.58
CA GLU A 144 24.89 6.38 9.55
C GLU A 144 24.09 6.20 8.26
N ARG A 145 22.84 5.72 8.36
CA ARG A 145 21.96 5.61 7.20
C ARG A 145 21.75 6.97 6.52
N LYS A 146 21.60 8.05 7.30
CA LYS A 146 21.44 9.40 6.73
C LYS A 146 22.69 9.87 5.96
N ILE A 147 23.89 9.49 6.40
CA ILE A 147 25.14 9.72 5.64
C ILE A 147 25.13 8.89 4.35
N LYS A 148 24.81 7.59 4.43
CA LYS A 148 24.68 6.69 3.26
C LYS A 148 23.64 7.20 2.24
N GLU A 149 22.48 7.69 2.70
CA GLU A 149 21.43 8.31 1.88
C GLU A 149 21.97 9.51 1.09
N ILE A 150 22.79 10.38 1.72
CA ILE A 150 23.36 11.58 1.07
C ILE A 150 24.45 11.20 0.05
N ILE A 151 25.30 10.23 0.37
CA ILE A 151 26.33 9.73 -0.56
C ILE A 151 25.67 9.10 -1.79
N LEU A 152 24.68 8.21 -1.59
CA LEU A 152 23.92 7.61 -2.70
C LEU A 152 23.13 8.65 -3.50
N ALA A 153 22.47 9.61 -2.84
CA ALA A 153 21.74 10.68 -3.53
C ALA A 153 22.66 11.48 -4.46
N THR A 154 23.89 11.77 -4.01
CA THR A 154 24.89 12.46 -4.84
C THR A 154 25.36 11.59 -6.02
N ARG A 155 25.51 10.27 -5.83
CA ARG A 155 25.86 9.34 -6.93
C ARG A 155 24.76 9.26 -7.99
N ILE A 156 23.50 9.11 -7.58
CA ILE A 156 22.40 8.89 -8.54
C ILE A 156 22.05 10.15 -9.33
N GLU A 157 22.20 11.35 -8.76
CA GLU A 157 22.02 12.63 -9.47
C GLU A 157 23.07 12.87 -10.57
N ASN A 158 24.29 12.35 -10.37
CA ASN A 158 25.33 12.36 -11.40
C ASN A 158 25.15 11.24 -12.45
N THR A 159 24.18 10.34 -12.27
CA THR A 159 23.96 9.16 -13.14
C THR A 159 22.65 9.23 -13.93
N LEU A 160 21.56 9.68 -13.27
CA LEU A 160 20.20 9.64 -13.81
C LEU A 160 19.61 11.07 -13.86
N PRO A 161 18.90 11.43 -14.94
CA PRO A 161 18.23 12.72 -15.03
C PRO A 161 17.10 12.82 -13.99
N LYS A 162 16.81 14.04 -13.51
CA LYS A 162 15.77 14.33 -12.51
C LYS A 162 14.44 13.62 -12.75
N ASN A 163 13.97 13.55 -13.99
CA ASN A 163 12.71 12.88 -14.32
C ASN A 163 12.75 11.35 -14.05
N LYS A 164 13.91 10.70 -14.19
CA LYS A 164 14.09 9.27 -13.86
C LYS A 164 14.22 9.04 -12.35
N ILE A 165 14.83 9.96 -11.62
CA ILE A 165 14.84 9.94 -10.14
C ILE A 165 13.41 10.12 -9.59
N LEU A 166 12.63 11.03 -10.19
CA LEU A 166 11.22 11.22 -9.87
C LEU A 166 10.37 10.00 -10.28
N GLU A 167 10.68 9.34 -11.40
CA GLU A 167 10.06 8.07 -11.78
C GLU A 167 10.24 7.01 -10.70
N LEU A 168 11.49 6.78 -10.26
CA LEU A 168 11.79 5.84 -9.18
C LEU A 168 11.03 6.23 -7.92
N TYR A 169 11.04 7.50 -7.51
CA TYR A 169 10.29 7.95 -6.33
C TYR A 169 8.80 7.66 -6.42
N LEU A 170 8.15 8.06 -7.52
CA LEU A 170 6.70 7.93 -7.69
C LEU A 170 6.25 6.49 -7.97
N ASN A 171 7.15 5.57 -8.26
CA ASN A 171 6.87 4.13 -8.35
C ASN A 171 7.22 3.36 -7.06
N GLU A 172 8.22 3.80 -6.29
CA GLU A 172 8.67 3.13 -5.06
C GLU A 172 7.96 3.59 -3.78
N ILE A 173 7.41 4.80 -3.73
CA ILE A 173 6.92 5.36 -2.48
C ILE A 173 5.71 4.58 -1.94
N PHE A 174 5.80 4.12 -0.68
CA PHE A 174 4.70 3.42 -0.02
C PHE A 174 3.61 4.40 0.40
N LEU A 175 2.39 4.20 -0.09
CA LEU A 175 1.26 5.11 0.12
C LEU A 175 0.14 4.49 0.97
N GLY A 176 0.40 3.38 1.67
CA GLY A 176 -0.60 2.70 2.50
C GLY A 176 -1.48 1.73 1.70
N GLN A 177 -2.36 0.99 2.39
CA GLN A 177 -3.27 -0.01 1.78
C GLN A 177 -2.54 -1.00 0.83
N ASN A 178 -1.38 -1.49 1.27
CA ASN A 178 -0.40 -2.28 0.50
C ASN A 178 0.01 -1.72 -0.88
N SER A 179 -0.20 -0.42 -1.13
CA SER A 179 0.02 0.22 -2.43
C SER A 179 1.37 0.92 -2.46
N TYR A 180 2.16 0.58 -3.47
CA TYR A 180 3.50 1.11 -3.73
C TYR A 180 3.46 1.85 -5.07
N GLY A 181 3.90 3.10 -5.05
CA GLY A 181 3.80 4.02 -6.18
C GLY A 181 2.41 4.60 -6.40
N VAL A 182 2.38 5.73 -7.11
CA VAL A 182 1.19 6.56 -7.32
C VAL A 182 0.08 5.84 -8.08
N THR A 183 0.42 5.01 -9.08
CA THR A 183 -0.55 4.32 -9.93
C THR A 183 -1.31 3.24 -9.18
N ALA A 184 -0.63 2.46 -8.34
CA ALA A 184 -1.28 1.49 -7.46
C ALA A 184 -2.17 2.19 -6.44
N ALA A 185 -1.71 3.31 -5.87
CA ALA A 185 -2.47 4.06 -4.88
C ALA A 185 -3.70 4.78 -5.48
N ALA A 186 -3.60 5.36 -6.67
CA ALA A 186 -4.73 5.97 -7.38
C ALA A 186 -5.87 4.96 -7.59
N GLN A 187 -5.53 3.75 -8.03
CA GLN A 187 -6.50 2.67 -8.20
C GLN A 187 -7.03 2.13 -6.86
N THR A 188 -6.19 2.06 -5.82
CA THR A 188 -6.61 1.59 -4.49
C THR A 188 -7.50 2.59 -3.74
N TYR A 189 -7.25 3.90 -3.87
CA TYR A 189 -8.00 4.95 -3.16
C TYR A 189 -9.20 5.49 -3.93
N PHE A 190 -9.14 5.55 -5.26
CA PHE A 190 -10.17 6.19 -6.10
C PHE A 190 -10.72 5.28 -7.21
N ASN A 191 -10.10 4.13 -7.47
CA ASN A 191 -10.32 3.29 -8.66
C ASN A 191 -10.20 4.07 -9.98
N LYS A 192 -9.17 4.92 -10.06
CA LYS A 192 -8.87 5.81 -11.19
C LYS A 192 -7.50 5.53 -11.78
N THR A 193 -7.31 5.88 -13.05
CA THR A 193 -5.99 6.10 -13.65
C THR A 193 -5.42 7.46 -13.21
N LEU A 194 -4.12 7.71 -13.45
CA LEU A 194 -3.47 8.93 -12.94
C LEU A 194 -4.01 10.22 -13.59
N ASP A 195 -4.35 10.15 -14.87
CA ASP A 195 -4.92 11.24 -15.69
C ASP A 195 -6.33 11.67 -15.24
N GLN A 196 -7.04 10.78 -14.54
CA GLN A 196 -8.39 11.03 -13.99
C GLN A 196 -8.36 11.68 -12.59
N LEU A 197 -7.17 11.92 -12.02
CA LEU A 197 -7.02 12.49 -10.68
C LEU A 197 -7.20 14.02 -10.68
N ALA A 198 -8.18 14.49 -9.93
CA ALA A 198 -8.33 15.91 -9.61
C ALA A 198 -7.18 16.39 -8.68
N PRO A 199 -6.86 17.70 -8.64
CA PRO A 199 -5.79 18.22 -7.79
C PRO A 199 -5.90 17.82 -6.30
N HIS A 200 -7.10 17.77 -5.72
CA HIS A 200 -7.33 17.32 -4.35
C HIS A 200 -7.07 15.81 -4.14
N GLU A 201 -7.20 14.99 -5.18
CA GLU A 201 -6.86 13.55 -5.17
C GLU A 201 -5.35 13.35 -5.35
N ALA A 202 -4.70 14.14 -6.22
CA ALA A 202 -3.24 14.17 -6.32
C ALA A 202 -2.59 14.65 -5.01
N ALA A 203 -3.14 15.72 -4.40
CA ALA A 203 -2.73 16.23 -3.09
C ALA A 203 -3.06 15.27 -1.93
N PHE A 204 -4.08 14.42 -2.07
CA PHE A 204 -4.35 13.32 -1.14
C PHE A 204 -3.24 12.27 -1.23
N LEU A 205 -2.82 11.84 -2.42
CA LEU A 205 -1.73 10.86 -2.56
C LEU A 205 -0.41 11.45 -2.00
N ALA A 206 -0.10 12.69 -2.35
CA ALA A 206 1.08 13.41 -1.86
C ALA A 206 1.04 13.76 -0.36
N ALA A 207 -0.10 13.61 0.32
CA ALA A 207 -0.19 13.76 1.77
C ALA A 207 0.45 12.58 2.53
N LEU A 208 0.45 11.38 1.93
CA LEU A 208 0.71 10.10 2.59
C LEU A 208 2.19 9.81 2.91
N PRO A 209 3.20 10.09 2.04
CA PRO A 209 4.60 9.66 2.23
C PRO A 209 5.20 9.94 3.60
N LYS A 210 4.90 11.10 4.17
CA LYS A 210 5.41 11.56 5.47
C LYS A 210 5.05 10.62 6.63
N ALA A 211 3.89 9.96 6.59
CA ALA A 211 3.46 8.97 7.60
C ALA A 211 2.22 8.16 7.16
N PRO A 212 2.35 7.16 6.26
CA PRO A 212 1.20 6.45 5.69
C PRO A 212 0.29 5.78 6.74
N SER A 213 0.83 5.36 7.89
CA SER A 213 0.07 4.78 9.00
C SER A 213 -0.70 5.79 9.87
N LYS A 214 -0.41 7.09 9.76
CA LYS A 214 -1.09 8.17 10.51
C LYS A 214 -2.25 8.79 9.75
N PHE A 215 -2.38 8.51 8.45
CA PHE A 215 -3.40 9.04 7.56
C PHE A 215 -4.32 7.92 7.05
N HIS A 216 -5.63 8.14 7.07
CA HIS A 216 -6.60 7.15 6.59
C HIS A 216 -7.94 7.85 6.29
N PRO A 217 -8.54 7.69 5.09
CA PRO A 217 -9.74 8.42 4.67
C PRO A 217 -10.93 8.26 5.64
N VAL A 218 -11.17 7.04 6.14
CA VAL A 218 -12.13 6.79 7.23
C VAL A 218 -11.54 7.08 8.62
N ARG A 219 -10.61 6.23 9.10
CA ARG A 219 -10.21 6.18 10.53
C ARG A 219 -9.46 7.40 11.06
N LYS A 220 -8.94 8.28 10.20
CA LYS A 220 -8.11 9.46 10.52
C LYS A 220 -8.38 10.61 9.54
N LYS A 221 -9.67 10.79 9.18
CA LYS A 221 -10.15 11.70 8.13
C LYS A 221 -9.58 13.12 8.26
N ASP A 222 -9.69 13.72 9.44
CA ASP A 222 -9.35 15.13 9.66
C ASP A 222 -7.85 15.42 9.51
N ARG A 223 -6.99 14.51 9.98
CA ARG A 223 -5.52 14.63 9.81
C ARG A 223 -5.09 14.52 8.34
N LEU A 224 -5.81 13.70 7.56
CA LEU A 224 -5.58 13.58 6.13
C LEU A 224 -6.17 14.80 5.38
N LEU A 225 -7.30 15.35 5.84
CA LEU A 225 -7.87 16.60 5.32
C LEU A 225 -6.88 17.76 5.51
N GLU A 226 -6.32 17.90 6.71
CA GLU A 226 -5.31 18.90 7.05
C GLU A 226 -4.05 18.75 6.19
N ARG A 227 -3.46 17.55 6.08
CA ARG A 227 -2.26 17.33 5.28
C ARG A 227 -2.52 17.48 3.76
N ARG A 228 -3.69 17.08 3.25
CA ARG A 228 -4.10 17.37 1.86
C ARG A 228 -4.22 18.87 1.60
N ASN A 229 -4.90 19.59 2.50
CA ASN A 229 -5.10 21.04 2.38
C ASN A 229 -3.78 21.82 2.52
N TYR A 230 -2.83 21.28 3.30
CA TYR A 230 -1.43 21.72 3.30
C TYR A 230 -0.79 21.55 1.91
N VAL A 231 -0.88 20.36 1.28
CA VAL A 231 -0.27 20.12 -0.04
C VAL A 231 -0.89 21.00 -1.12
N LEU A 232 -2.22 21.15 -1.15
CA LEU A 232 -2.91 22.08 -2.06
C LEU A 232 -2.38 23.51 -1.93
N ARG A 233 -2.06 23.95 -0.70
CA ARG A 233 -1.49 25.29 -0.45
C ARG A 233 -0.06 25.41 -0.96
N GLU A 234 0.79 24.40 -0.76
CA GLU A 234 2.15 24.42 -1.32
C GLU A 234 2.11 24.37 -2.86
N MET A 235 1.18 23.62 -3.47
CA MET A 235 0.98 23.62 -4.93
C MET A 235 0.61 25.01 -5.47
N TRP A 236 -0.31 25.71 -4.80
CA TRP A 236 -0.65 27.10 -5.11
C TRP A 236 0.54 28.05 -4.92
N GLN A 237 1.24 27.96 -3.79
CA GLN A 237 2.40 28.83 -3.48
C GLN A 237 3.60 28.59 -4.40
N ASN A 238 3.73 27.40 -4.98
CA ASN A 238 4.74 27.06 -6.00
C ASN A 238 4.24 27.34 -7.44
N GLY A 239 3.05 27.91 -7.63
CA GLY A 239 2.52 28.31 -8.94
C GLY A 239 1.90 27.19 -9.78
N TYR A 240 1.66 26.01 -9.21
CA TYR A 240 1.07 24.85 -9.91
C TYR A 240 -0.46 24.79 -9.86
N LEU A 241 -1.11 25.71 -9.14
CA LEU A 241 -2.55 25.94 -9.11
C LEU A 241 -2.80 27.46 -9.09
N THR A 242 -3.84 27.93 -9.76
CA THR A 242 -4.37 29.29 -9.54
C THR A 242 -5.03 29.39 -8.17
N GLU A 243 -5.25 30.62 -7.68
CA GLU A 243 -5.97 30.84 -6.42
C GLU A 243 -7.43 30.36 -6.49
N ILE A 244 -8.05 30.39 -7.67
CA ILE A 244 -9.43 29.92 -7.90
C ILE A 244 -9.49 28.40 -7.80
N GLU A 245 -8.60 27.68 -8.48
CA GLU A 245 -8.48 26.22 -8.36
C GLU A 245 -8.17 25.82 -6.92
N TYR A 246 -7.20 26.47 -6.27
CA TYR A 246 -6.85 26.21 -4.88
C TYR A 246 -8.07 26.32 -3.94
N LYS A 247 -8.86 27.40 -4.05
CA LYS A 247 -10.07 27.60 -3.25
C LYS A 247 -11.18 26.60 -3.59
N SER A 248 -11.30 26.16 -4.84
CA SER A 248 -12.26 25.12 -5.23
C SER A 248 -11.87 23.76 -4.63
N GLU A 249 -10.62 23.35 -4.83
CA GLU A 249 -10.09 22.04 -4.45
C GLU A 249 -9.98 21.84 -2.93
N LEU A 250 -9.80 22.92 -2.16
CA LEU A 250 -9.91 22.89 -0.69
C LEU A 250 -11.28 22.40 -0.21
N ASN A 251 -12.35 22.81 -0.88
CA ASN A 251 -13.74 22.51 -0.51
C ASN A 251 -14.19 21.11 -0.97
N MET A 252 -13.42 20.43 -1.82
CA MET A 252 -13.75 19.08 -2.29
C MET A 252 -13.73 18.08 -1.13
N PRO A 253 -14.70 17.15 -1.04
CA PRO A 253 -14.76 16.16 0.02
C PRO A 253 -13.63 15.12 -0.08
N LEU A 254 -13.24 14.53 1.06
CA LEU A 254 -12.40 13.32 1.09
C LEU A 254 -13.23 12.10 0.72
N LYS A 255 -13.40 11.88 -0.59
CA LYS A 255 -13.95 10.65 -1.15
C LYS A 255 -12.87 9.56 -1.23
N SER A 256 -13.23 8.29 -0.98
CA SER A 256 -12.36 7.16 -1.33
C SER A 256 -13.12 5.83 -1.40
N VAL A 257 -12.53 4.83 -2.06
CA VAL A 257 -13.01 3.44 -2.09
C VAL A 257 -13.28 2.90 -0.67
N GLN A 258 -12.39 3.20 0.28
CA GLN A 258 -12.52 2.77 1.68
C GLN A 258 -13.63 3.51 2.45
N ASN A 259 -14.07 4.68 1.97
CA ASN A 259 -15.19 5.45 2.52
C ASN A 259 -16.51 5.16 1.77
N GLY A 260 -16.47 4.29 0.74
CA GLY A 260 -17.65 3.85 -0.03
C GLY A 260 -18.01 4.72 -1.24
N ASP A 261 -17.25 5.79 -1.52
CA ASP A 261 -17.57 6.73 -2.61
C ASP A 261 -17.28 6.20 -4.01
N PHE A 262 -16.48 5.14 -4.11
CA PHE A 262 -16.05 4.52 -5.37
C PHE A 262 -16.03 2.99 -5.23
N THR A 263 -16.53 2.26 -6.22
CA THR A 263 -16.40 0.79 -6.29
C THR A 263 -14.92 0.42 -6.41
N SER A 264 -14.47 -0.59 -5.66
CA SER A 264 -13.06 -1.01 -5.70
C SER A 264 -12.71 -1.78 -6.98
N PHE A 265 -11.46 -1.67 -7.46
CA PHE A 265 -10.97 -2.52 -8.54
C PHE A 265 -11.04 -4.02 -8.21
N LYS A 266 -10.79 -4.39 -6.95
CA LYS A 266 -10.84 -5.80 -6.52
C LYS A 266 -12.25 -6.40 -6.57
N SER A 267 -13.29 -5.57 -6.50
CA SER A 267 -14.69 -5.99 -6.67
C SER A 267 -15.15 -6.06 -8.14
N THR A 268 -14.29 -5.69 -9.10
CA THR A 268 -14.53 -5.95 -10.54
C THR A 268 -13.77 -7.17 -11.05
N LEU A 269 -12.93 -7.81 -10.21
CA LEU A 269 -12.27 -9.08 -10.53
C LEU A 269 -13.17 -10.27 -10.13
N PRO A 270 -13.05 -11.43 -10.80
CA PRO A 270 -13.64 -12.68 -10.34
C PRO A 270 -13.23 -13.02 -8.90
N PRO A 271 -14.07 -13.76 -8.14
CA PRO A 271 -13.67 -14.23 -6.82
C PRO A 271 -12.57 -15.29 -6.93
N ARG A 272 -11.43 -15.07 -6.26
CA ARG A 272 -10.35 -16.08 -6.13
C ARG A 272 -10.92 -17.43 -5.69
N ASP A 273 -10.44 -18.47 -6.35
CA ASP A 273 -11.02 -19.81 -6.39
C ASP A 273 -9.92 -20.90 -6.37
N TYR A 274 -10.32 -22.16 -6.59
CA TYR A 274 -9.37 -23.28 -6.66
C TYR A 274 -8.44 -23.22 -7.87
N PHE A 275 -8.90 -22.72 -9.03
CA PHE A 275 -8.08 -22.67 -10.24
C PHE A 275 -6.99 -21.59 -10.13
N THR A 276 -7.35 -20.40 -9.64
CA THR A 276 -6.39 -19.31 -9.41
C THR A 276 -5.36 -19.65 -8.32
N ASP A 277 -5.72 -20.43 -7.29
CA ASP A 277 -4.74 -20.96 -6.33
C ASP A 277 -3.89 -22.12 -6.87
N GLU A 278 -4.43 -22.96 -7.76
CA GLU A 278 -3.67 -23.97 -8.51
C GLU A 278 -2.59 -23.31 -9.37
N ILE A 279 -2.90 -22.23 -10.10
CA ILE A 279 -1.90 -21.45 -10.86
C ILE A 279 -0.80 -20.93 -9.92
N ARG A 280 -1.15 -20.31 -8.79
CA ARG A 280 -0.15 -19.88 -7.78
C ARG A 280 0.73 -21.06 -7.38
N ARG A 281 0.15 -22.20 -7.01
CA ARG A 281 0.89 -23.38 -6.54
C ARG A 281 1.82 -23.95 -7.61
N GLN A 282 1.41 -23.98 -8.87
CA GLN A 282 2.25 -24.44 -9.98
C GLN A 282 3.39 -23.47 -10.28
N LEU A 283 3.11 -22.17 -10.34
CA LEU A 283 4.14 -21.16 -10.64
C LEU A 283 5.13 -21.00 -9.47
N SER A 284 4.66 -20.94 -8.21
CA SER A 284 5.54 -20.95 -7.03
C SER A 284 6.40 -22.22 -6.93
N ARG A 285 5.94 -23.37 -7.46
CA ARG A 285 6.75 -24.60 -7.54
C ARG A 285 7.79 -24.53 -8.65
N ASN A 286 7.43 -24.02 -9.82
CA ASN A 286 8.27 -24.08 -11.02
C ASN A 286 9.30 -22.93 -11.10
N PHE A 287 8.97 -21.76 -10.56
CA PHE A 287 9.80 -20.55 -10.61
C PHE A 287 10.26 -20.06 -9.22
N GLY A 288 9.72 -20.63 -8.13
CA GLY A 288 9.91 -20.14 -6.77
C GLY A 288 8.83 -19.14 -6.35
N GLU A 289 8.46 -19.18 -5.07
CA GLU A 289 7.37 -18.34 -4.54
C GLU A 289 7.72 -16.85 -4.55
N GLU A 290 8.97 -16.49 -4.22
CA GLU A 290 9.41 -15.09 -4.23
C GLU A 290 9.37 -14.48 -5.63
N GLU A 291 9.86 -15.21 -6.64
CA GLU A 291 9.82 -14.79 -8.04
C GLU A 291 8.38 -14.59 -8.51
N PHE A 292 7.47 -15.54 -8.24
CA PHE A 292 6.05 -15.40 -8.60
C PHE A 292 5.37 -14.17 -7.96
N PHE A 293 5.72 -13.81 -6.73
CA PHE A 293 5.13 -12.67 -6.01
C PHE A 293 5.81 -11.31 -6.25
N THR A 294 6.88 -11.25 -7.05
CA THR A 294 7.69 -10.02 -7.23
C THR A 294 8.14 -9.72 -8.67
N SER A 295 8.24 -10.69 -9.57
CA SER A 295 8.82 -10.51 -10.92
C SER A 295 7.91 -9.81 -11.94
N GLY A 296 6.62 -9.59 -11.63
CA GLY A 296 5.68 -8.96 -12.56
C GLY A 296 5.16 -9.87 -13.67
N MET A 297 4.99 -11.17 -13.41
CA MET A 297 4.60 -12.15 -14.43
C MET A 297 3.26 -11.80 -15.09
N THR A 298 3.21 -11.87 -16.43
CA THR A 298 1.97 -11.87 -17.20
C THR A 298 1.62 -13.30 -17.56
N VAL A 299 0.65 -13.88 -16.86
CA VAL A 299 0.26 -15.28 -16.96
C VAL A 299 -1.04 -15.39 -17.76
N ARG A 300 -1.02 -16.04 -18.92
CA ARG A 300 -2.25 -16.42 -19.63
C ARG A 300 -2.69 -17.80 -19.16
N ALA A 301 -3.82 -17.87 -18.47
CA ALA A 301 -4.42 -19.10 -18.00
C ALA A 301 -5.17 -19.83 -19.12
N THR A 302 -5.34 -21.14 -18.97
CA THR A 302 -6.27 -21.95 -19.76
C THR A 302 -7.67 -21.98 -19.15
N LEU A 303 -8.06 -20.90 -18.44
CA LEU A 303 -9.33 -20.81 -17.75
C LEU A 303 -10.42 -20.32 -18.71
N ASP A 304 -11.45 -21.14 -18.88
CA ASP A 304 -12.77 -20.72 -19.33
C ASP A 304 -13.61 -20.33 -18.09
N PRO A 305 -14.00 -19.05 -17.92
CA PRO A 305 -14.73 -18.60 -16.74
C PRO A 305 -16.15 -19.18 -16.60
N GLU A 306 -16.81 -19.51 -17.72
CA GLU A 306 -18.18 -20.05 -17.72
C GLU A 306 -18.15 -21.53 -17.33
N MET A 307 -17.26 -22.32 -17.94
CA MET A 307 -17.08 -23.74 -17.60
C MET A 307 -16.62 -23.91 -16.15
N GLN A 308 -15.78 -23.02 -15.62
CA GLN A 308 -15.36 -23.08 -14.21
C GLN A 308 -16.52 -22.88 -13.24
N SER A 309 -17.45 -21.98 -13.56
CA SER A 309 -18.69 -21.80 -12.79
C SER A 309 -19.54 -23.07 -12.77
N VAL A 310 -19.77 -23.65 -13.96
CA VAL A 310 -20.54 -24.89 -14.12
C VAL A 310 -19.87 -26.07 -13.40
N ALA A 311 -18.55 -26.22 -13.52
CA ALA A 311 -17.77 -27.27 -12.87
C ALA A 311 -17.82 -27.17 -11.34
N ALA A 312 -17.72 -25.96 -10.79
CA ALA A 312 -17.82 -25.73 -9.34
C ALA A 312 -19.21 -26.12 -8.79
N ILE A 313 -20.29 -25.72 -9.48
CA ILE A 313 -21.66 -26.07 -9.10
C ILE A 313 -21.89 -27.58 -9.25
N ALA A 314 -21.45 -28.19 -10.35
CA ALA A 314 -21.57 -29.62 -10.59
C ALA A 314 -20.85 -30.45 -9.51
N LEU A 315 -19.63 -30.06 -9.11
CA LEU A 315 -18.89 -30.71 -8.04
C LEU A 315 -19.59 -30.56 -6.69
N GLN A 316 -20.03 -29.35 -6.32
CA GLN A 316 -20.76 -29.12 -5.06
C GLN A 316 -22.03 -29.98 -4.99
N ARG A 317 -22.81 -30.04 -6.07
CA ARG A 317 -24.05 -30.82 -6.16
C ARG A 317 -23.79 -32.33 -6.17
N ALA A 318 -22.71 -32.79 -6.78
CA ALA A 318 -22.28 -34.19 -6.74
C ALA A 318 -21.83 -34.61 -5.33
N LEU A 319 -21.09 -33.75 -4.61
CA LEU A 319 -20.68 -33.98 -3.23
C LEU A 319 -21.88 -34.03 -2.29
N GLU A 320 -22.83 -33.08 -2.41
CA GLU A 320 -24.08 -33.12 -1.65
C GLU A 320 -24.90 -34.39 -1.95
N THR A 321 -25.05 -34.74 -3.23
CA THR A 321 -25.79 -35.94 -3.66
C THR A 321 -25.13 -37.21 -3.13
N TYR A 322 -23.79 -37.28 -3.12
CA TYR A 322 -23.05 -38.37 -2.50
C TYR A 322 -23.31 -38.43 -0.99
N ASP A 323 -23.25 -37.30 -0.29
CA ASP A 323 -23.40 -37.26 1.17
C ASP A 323 -24.81 -37.67 1.63
N ARG A 324 -25.84 -37.12 0.98
CA ARG A 324 -27.24 -37.49 1.22
C ARG A 324 -27.55 -38.96 0.83
N ARG A 325 -26.74 -39.58 -0.04
CA ARG A 325 -26.82 -41.01 -0.37
C ARG A 325 -26.12 -41.90 0.67
N GLN A 326 -25.02 -41.44 1.28
CA GLN A 326 -24.35 -42.17 2.37
C GLN A 326 -25.24 -42.31 3.60
N GLY A 327 -26.17 -41.37 3.82
CA GLY A 327 -27.21 -41.50 4.85
C GLY A 327 -26.80 -41.06 6.26
N VAL A 328 -25.52 -40.73 6.47
CA VAL A 328 -24.89 -40.57 7.78
C VAL A 328 -24.71 -39.10 8.15
N TRP A 329 -25.39 -38.67 9.22
CA TRP A 329 -25.06 -37.41 9.89
C TRP A 329 -23.70 -37.48 10.60
N ARG A 330 -22.86 -36.46 10.43
CA ARG A 330 -21.52 -36.37 11.07
C ARG A 330 -21.43 -35.33 12.19
N GLY A 331 -22.55 -34.70 12.57
CA GLY A 331 -22.57 -33.57 13.49
C GLY A 331 -22.17 -32.25 12.83
N THR A 332 -22.21 -31.16 13.61
CA THR A 332 -21.93 -29.80 13.12
C THR A 332 -20.44 -29.48 12.96
N GLY A 333 -19.54 -30.29 13.53
CA GLY A 333 -18.08 -30.07 13.57
C GLY A 333 -17.63 -28.89 14.46
N LEU A 334 -18.46 -27.85 14.59
CA LEU A 334 -18.27 -26.67 15.41
C LEU A 334 -19.38 -26.59 16.48
N LYS A 335 -19.04 -26.07 17.67
CA LYS A 335 -19.96 -25.79 18.77
C LYS A 335 -19.62 -24.43 19.38
N LEU A 336 -20.63 -23.62 19.69
CA LEU A 336 -20.47 -22.40 20.50
C LEU A 336 -20.42 -22.74 21.99
N THR A 337 -19.76 -21.91 22.80
CA THR A 337 -19.87 -21.97 24.26
C THR A 337 -21.20 -21.39 24.74
N ASP A 338 -21.58 -21.70 25.97
CA ASP A 338 -22.88 -21.25 26.51
C ASP A 338 -22.92 -19.71 26.67
N ASP A 339 -21.77 -19.07 26.95
CA ASP A 339 -21.62 -17.60 26.91
C ASP A 339 -21.81 -17.02 25.49
N GLN A 340 -21.25 -17.70 24.47
CA GLN A 340 -21.40 -17.30 23.07
C GLN A 340 -22.84 -17.40 22.59
N MET A 341 -23.65 -18.32 23.13
CA MET A 341 -25.07 -18.46 22.76
C MET A 341 -25.90 -17.20 23.07
N VAL A 342 -25.52 -16.42 24.09
CA VAL A 342 -26.17 -15.13 24.42
C VAL A 342 -26.04 -14.11 23.28
N SER A 343 -24.96 -14.21 22.48
CA SER A 343 -24.69 -13.33 21.33
C SER A 343 -24.43 -14.12 20.05
N TRP A 344 -25.16 -15.25 19.87
CA TRP A 344 -24.86 -16.28 18.87
C TRP A 344 -24.66 -15.76 17.44
N ARG A 345 -25.33 -14.67 17.04
CA ARG A 345 -25.16 -14.04 15.73
C ARG A 345 -23.72 -13.57 15.48
N ASN A 346 -23.07 -12.97 16.48
CA ASN A 346 -21.69 -12.51 16.37
C ASN A 346 -20.72 -13.71 16.35
N ALA A 347 -20.91 -14.66 17.27
CA ALA A 347 -20.08 -15.85 17.35
C ALA A 347 -20.19 -16.74 16.09
N LEU A 348 -21.40 -16.85 15.51
CA LEU A 348 -21.64 -17.55 14.23
C LEU A 348 -20.94 -16.83 13.07
N ALA A 349 -21.00 -15.49 13.01
CA ALA A 349 -20.31 -14.68 12.01
C ALA A 349 -18.78 -14.90 12.04
N GLU A 350 -18.19 -15.13 13.22
CA GLU A 350 -16.77 -15.44 13.40
C GLU A 350 -16.39 -16.89 13.04
N LEU A 351 -17.35 -17.83 12.96
CA LEU A 351 -17.04 -19.22 12.61
C LEU A 351 -16.58 -19.36 11.14
N PRO A 352 -15.60 -20.26 10.86
CA PRO A 352 -15.02 -20.48 9.53
C PRO A 352 -15.93 -21.32 8.60
N LEU A 353 -17.19 -20.91 8.49
CA LEU A 353 -18.21 -21.56 7.65
C LEU A 353 -18.26 -20.95 6.25
N SER A 354 -18.45 -21.80 5.23
CA SER A 354 -18.62 -21.35 3.85
C SER A 354 -19.97 -20.68 3.66
N ARG A 355 -19.94 -19.41 3.26
CA ARG A 355 -21.11 -18.59 2.94
C ARG A 355 -21.31 -18.45 1.42
N LYS A 356 -20.57 -19.22 0.62
CA LYS A 356 -20.55 -19.16 -0.86
C LYS A 356 -21.28 -20.34 -1.54
N ILE A 357 -21.94 -21.21 -0.78
CA ILE A 357 -22.67 -22.36 -1.33
C ILE A 357 -24.04 -21.86 -1.80
N ASN A 358 -24.32 -22.01 -3.09
CA ASN A 358 -25.61 -21.72 -3.71
C ASN A 358 -26.01 -22.94 -4.55
N LEU A 359 -26.76 -23.85 -3.92
CA LEU A 359 -27.29 -25.07 -4.53
C LEU A 359 -28.81 -25.01 -4.37
N ASP A 360 -29.50 -24.77 -5.48
CA ASP A 360 -30.95 -24.52 -5.56
C ASP A 360 -31.47 -23.42 -4.61
N GLY A 361 -30.56 -22.51 -4.22
CA GLY A 361 -30.76 -21.43 -3.26
C GLY A 361 -29.47 -21.14 -2.48
N GLN A 362 -29.33 -19.91 -1.99
CA GLN A 362 -28.23 -19.54 -1.10
C GLN A 362 -28.33 -20.30 0.22
N TRP A 363 -27.25 -20.98 0.63
CA TRP A 363 -27.19 -21.63 1.94
C TRP A 363 -26.72 -20.63 3.00
N PHE A 364 -27.33 -20.69 4.18
CA PHE A 364 -27.03 -19.79 5.30
C PHE A 364 -26.49 -20.59 6.49
N PRO A 365 -25.42 -20.13 7.16
CA PRO A 365 -25.05 -20.64 8.48
C PRO A 365 -26.22 -20.54 9.46
N ALA A 366 -26.41 -21.58 10.28
CA ALA A 366 -27.44 -21.61 11.31
C ALA A 366 -26.93 -22.29 12.58
N VAL A 367 -27.42 -21.84 13.73
CA VAL A 367 -27.18 -22.43 15.05
C VAL A 367 -28.45 -23.12 15.54
N VAL A 368 -28.32 -24.27 16.20
CA VAL A 368 -29.44 -24.91 16.92
C VAL A 368 -29.60 -24.23 18.27
N LEU A 369 -30.75 -23.57 18.48
CA LEU A 369 -31.09 -22.85 19.72
C LEU A 369 -31.80 -23.77 20.73
N GLY A 370 -32.39 -24.88 20.27
CA GLY A 370 -33.09 -25.84 21.11
C GLY A 370 -33.90 -26.85 20.30
N PHE A 371 -34.75 -27.62 20.97
CA PHE A 371 -35.63 -28.63 20.34
C PHE A 371 -37.07 -28.49 20.86
N LYS A 372 -38.05 -28.78 20.00
CA LYS A 372 -39.47 -28.72 20.30
C LYS A 372 -40.19 -29.89 19.63
N GLY A 373 -40.33 -31.00 20.36
CA GLY A 373 -40.74 -32.28 19.78
C GLY A 373 -39.75 -32.74 18.71
N ASN A 374 -40.25 -33.28 17.59
CA ASN A 374 -39.41 -33.80 16.49
C ASN A 374 -38.94 -32.67 15.53
N SER A 375 -38.48 -31.54 16.07
CA SER A 375 -38.00 -30.39 15.31
C SER A 375 -36.95 -29.60 16.10
N ALA A 376 -35.90 -29.16 15.42
CA ALA A 376 -34.89 -28.26 15.97
C ALA A 376 -35.33 -26.80 15.77
N ILE A 377 -35.21 -25.98 16.81
CA ILE A 377 -35.33 -24.52 16.71
C ILE A 377 -33.97 -24.00 16.25
N ILE A 378 -33.94 -23.18 15.20
CA ILE A 378 -32.71 -22.63 14.65
C ILE A 378 -32.68 -21.10 14.63
N GLY A 379 -31.50 -20.53 14.81
CA GLY A 379 -31.18 -19.14 14.49
C GLY A 379 -30.38 -19.12 13.19
N ILE A 380 -30.80 -18.34 12.20
CA ILE A 380 -30.18 -18.28 10.86
C ILE A 380 -29.39 -16.97 10.73
N GLU A 381 -28.17 -17.03 10.19
CA GLU A 381 -27.34 -15.86 9.92
C GLU A 381 -28.03 -14.90 8.93
N GLY A 382 -28.04 -13.60 9.24
CA GLY A 382 -28.66 -12.57 8.41
C GLY A 382 -30.20 -12.51 8.47
N VAL A 383 -30.88 -13.50 9.05
CA VAL A 383 -32.34 -13.54 9.14
C VAL A 383 -32.82 -13.00 10.50
N PRO A 384 -33.83 -12.10 10.55
CA PRO A 384 -34.48 -11.70 11.79
C PRO A 384 -35.17 -12.87 12.51
N ASP A 385 -35.36 -12.75 13.83
CA ASP A 385 -36.14 -13.73 14.59
C ASP A 385 -37.64 -13.55 14.30
N ASP A 386 -38.29 -14.62 13.82
CA ASP A 386 -39.76 -14.67 13.73
C ASP A 386 -40.33 -15.05 15.10
N PRO A 387 -41.38 -14.36 15.62
CA PRO A 387 -42.03 -14.73 16.89
C PRO A 387 -42.56 -16.17 16.95
N ARG A 388 -42.76 -16.83 15.80
CA ARG A 388 -43.15 -18.24 15.69
C ARG A 388 -41.94 -19.18 15.82
N GLY A 389 -40.73 -18.69 15.55
CA GLY A 389 -39.48 -19.42 15.46
C GLY A 389 -39.20 -19.99 14.06
N HIS A 390 -37.90 -20.13 13.72
CA HIS A 390 -37.45 -20.88 12.55
C HIS A 390 -37.17 -22.33 12.97
N TYR A 391 -37.56 -23.31 12.15
CA TYR A 391 -37.46 -24.74 12.48
C TYR A 391 -36.88 -25.57 11.34
N ILE A 392 -36.16 -26.64 11.70
CA ILE A 392 -35.92 -27.79 10.83
C ILE A 392 -36.72 -28.96 11.40
N SER A 393 -37.61 -29.55 10.60
CA SER A 393 -38.38 -30.74 11.02
C SER A 393 -37.63 -32.03 10.66
N PHE A 394 -37.94 -33.12 11.36
CA PHE A 394 -37.37 -34.44 11.05
C PHE A 394 -37.61 -34.87 9.59
N LYS A 395 -38.68 -34.39 8.94
CA LYS A 395 -39.01 -34.73 7.54
C LYS A 395 -37.95 -34.20 6.57
N ASP A 396 -37.42 -33.02 6.85
CA ASP A 396 -36.48 -32.28 6.00
C ASP A 396 -35.05 -32.86 6.10
N VAL A 397 -34.77 -33.61 7.18
CA VAL A 397 -33.50 -34.29 7.45
C VAL A 397 -33.59 -35.82 7.39
N THR A 398 -34.60 -36.36 6.69
CA THR A 398 -34.76 -37.82 6.46
C THR A 398 -33.56 -38.49 5.79
N TRP A 399 -32.75 -37.73 5.05
CA TRP A 399 -31.47 -38.17 4.46
C TRP A 399 -30.39 -38.46 5.51
N ALA A 400 -30.48 -37.91 6.72
CA ALA A 400 -29.44 -37.94 7.75
C ALA A 400 -29.51 -39.18 8.68
N HIS A 401 -30.44 -40.10 8.39
CA HIS A 401 -30.80 -41.26 9.22
C HIS A 401 -30.75 -42.62 8.50
N LYS A 402 -30.17 -42.70 7.30
CA LYS A 402 -30.01 -43.98 6.59
C LYS A 402 -28.73 -44.68 7.04
N LYS A 403 -28.87 -45.96 7.39
CA LYS A 403 -27.81 -46.97 7.47
C LYS A 403 -28.18 -48.12 6.54
#